data_AF-A0AAE0E5P3-F1
#
_entry.id   AF-A0AAE0E5P3-F1
#
_cell.length_a   1.000
_cell.length_b   1.000
_cell.length_c   1.000
_cell.angle_alpha   90.00
_cell.angle_beta   90.00
_cell.angle_gamma   90.00
#
_symmetry.space_group_name_H-M   'P 1'
#
loop_
_entity.id
_entity.type
_entity.pdbx_description
1 polymer ?
#
loop_
_entity_poly.entity_id
_entity_poly.type
_entity_poly.pdbx_seq_one_letter_code
_entity_poly.pdbx_strand_id
1 'polypeptide(L)'
;MIMGSFYIPKEDELRPESQEEDSHFVCQEKKSFGVADGVGGWIKKGIDSGEYSRQLMNNSLNALNQETRGHVDPTMVLEEAYFKTKSQGSSTASIIALDDDDHCLHVANVGD
;
A
#
# COMPACT_ATOMS: atom_id res chain seq x y z
N MET A 1 -0.67 -20.44 3.93
CA MET A 1 -1.64 -19.34 4.16
C MET A 1 -2.29 -19.01 2.84
N ILE A 2 -3.60 -18.78 2.81
CA ILE A 2 -4.30 -18.28 1.61
C ILE A 2 -4.59 -16.80 1.86
N MET A 3 -4.21 -15.96 0.91
CA MET A 3 -4.53 -14.52 0.93
C MET A 3 -5.41 -14.19 -0.28
N GLY A 4 -6.43 -13.37 -0.04
CA GLY A 4 -7.31 -12.85 -1.07
C GLY A 4 -7.52 -11.36 -0.84
N SER A 5 -7.87 -10.66 -1.91
CA SER A 5 -8.21 -9.24 -1.86
C SER A 5 -9.52 -9.00 -2.61
N PHE A 6 -10.20 -7.94 -2.21
CA PHE A 6 -11.43 -7.49 -2.82
C PHE A 6 -11.51 -5.97 -2.68
N TYR A 7 -12.06 -5.31 -3.68
CA TYR A 7 -12.10 -3.86 -3.75
C TYR A 7 -13.41 -3.41 -4.40
N ILE A 8 -14.11 -2.47 -3.77
CA ILE A 8 -15.29 -1.80 -4.31
C ILE A 8 -15.02 -0.30 -4.23
N PRO A 9 -14.85 0.39 -5.37
CA PRO A 9 -14.62 1.82 -5.38
C PRO A 9 -15.88 2.58 -4.93
N LYS A 10 -15.67 3.77 -4.39
CA LYS A 10 -16.77 4.69 -4.10
C LYS A 10 -17.42 5.16 -5.41
N GLU A 11 -18.75 5.06 -5.49
CA GLU A 11 -19.51 5.72 -6.55
C GLU A 11 -19.46 7.24 -6.37
N ASP A 12 -18.89 7.94 -7.34
CA ASP A 12 -18.76 9.40 -7.32
C ASP A 12 -18.89 9.94 -8.75
N GLU A 13 -20.03 10.58 -9.05
CA GLU A 13 -20.35 11.11 -10.37
C GLU A 13 -19.32 12.15 -10.87
N LEU A 14 -18.62 12.80 -9.94
CA LEU A 14 -17.62 13.82 -10.25
C LEU A 14 -16.23 13.22 -10.55
N ARG A 15 -16.09 11.91 -10.44
CA ARG A 15 -14.80 11.23 -10.53
C ARG A 15 -14.80 10.16 -11.63
N PRO A 16 -13.82 10.18 -12.54
CA PRO A 16 -13.65 9.09 -13.49
C PRO A 16 -13.42 7.77 -12.73
N GLU A 17 -14.00 6.67 -13.22
CA GLU A 17 -13.77 5.33 -12.67
C GLU A 17 -12.28 4.96 -12.59
N SER A 18 -11.42 5.58 -13.41
CA SER A 18 -9.97 5.36 -13.40
C SER A 18 -9.22 6.03 -12.23
N GLN A 19 -9.87 6.86 -11.42
CA GLN A 19 -9.28 7.60 -10.28
C GLN A 19 -9.71 7.00 -8.93
N GLU A 20 -9.59 5.69 -8.83
CA GLU A 20 -9.74 4.95 -7.58
C GLU A 20 -8.66 5.37 -6.58
N GLU A 21 -9.05 5.70 -5.36
CA GLU A 21 -8.13 6.28 -4.36
C GLU A 21 -7.37 5.21 -3.59
N ASP A 22 -7.94 4.02 -3.43
CA ASP A 22 -7.30 2.95 -2.67
C ASP A 22 -6.43 2.06 -3.56
N SER A 23 -5.44 1.45 -2.94
CA SER A 23 -4.63 0.43 -3.57
C SER A 23 -4.19 -0.62 -2.54
N HIS A 24 -3.78 -1.78 -3.03
CA HIS A 24 -3.26 -2.85 -2.20
C HIS A 24 -2.19 -3.66 -2.94
N PHE A 25 -1.40 -4.42 -2.19
CA PHE A 25 -0.58 -5.51 -2.73
C PHE A 25 -0.74 -6.77 -1.89
N VAL A 26 -0.50 -7.93 -2.51
CA VAL A 26 -0.46 -9.24 -1.84
C VAL A 26 0.78 -9.99 -2.31
N CYS A 27 1.58 -10.50 -1.37
CA CYS A 27 2.76 -11.32 -1.65
C CYS A 27 2.69 -12.63 -0.85
N GLN A 28 2.24 -13.71 -1.51
CA GLN A 28 2.06 -15.02 -0.87
C GLN A 28 3.36 -15.66 -0.39
N GLU A 29 4.43 -15.49 -1.16
CA GLU A 29 5.76 -16.04 -0.83
C GLU A 29 6.26 -15.52 0.52
N LYS A 30 6.13 -14.21 0.75
CA LYS A 30 6.59 -13.53 1.96
C LYS A 30 5.49 -13.28 2.99
N LYS A 31 4.32 -13.91 2.82
CA LYS A 31 3.15 -13.82 3.71
C LYS A 31 2.83 -12.39 4.14
N SER A 32 2.92 -11.47 3.18
CA SER A 32 2.82 -10.03 3.42
C SER A 32 1.79 -9.40 2.50
N PHE A 33 1.11 -8.38 3.00
CA PHE A 33 0.17 -7.59 2.23
C PHE A 33 0.17 -6.15 2.73
N GLY A 34 -0.30 -5.24 1.89
CA GLY A 34 -0.46 -3.86 2.29
C GLY A 34 -1.62 -3.20 1.59
N VAL A 35 -2.14 -2.15 2.22
CA VAL A 35 -3.23 -1.32 1.75
C VAL A 35 -2.85 0.15 1.89
N ALA A 36 -3.37 1.00 1.02
CA ALA A 36 -3.25 2.44 1.10
C ALA A 36 -4.55 3.10 0.62
N ASP A 37 -5.07 4.06 1.38
CA ASP A 37 -6.24 4.87 1.03
C ASP A 37 -5.76 6.28 0.64
N GLY A 38 -5.96 6.64 -0.63
CA GLY A 38 -5.59 7.94 -1.18
C GLY A 38 -6.41 9.08 -0.57
N VAL A 39 -5.74 10.14 -0.11
CA VAL A 39 -6.43 11.27 0.52
C VAL A 39 -7.26 12.05 -0.52
N GLY A 40 -8.56 11.78 -0.60
CA GLY A 40 -9.42 12.36 -1.64
C GLY A 40 -9.56 13.88 -1.64
N GLY A 41 -9.12 14.57 -0.57
CA GLY A 41 -9.00 16.03 -0.54
C GLY A 41 -8.13 16.62 -1.67
N TRP A 42 -7.21 15.82 -2.24
CA TRP A 42 -6.33 16.22 -3.35
C TRP A 42 -7.08 16.55 -4.64
N ILE A 43 -8.30 16.03 -4.84
CA ILE A 43 -9.11 16.33 -6.03
C ILE A 43 -9.41 17.83 -6.17
N LYS A 44 -9.50 18.57 -5.05
CA LYS A 44 -9.70 20.03 -5.03
C LYS A 44 -8.53 20.81 -5.66
N LYS A 45 -7.37 20.16 -5.79
CA LYS A 45 -6.17 20.68 -6.45
C LYS A 45 -5.92 20.05 -7.82
N GLY A 46 -6.87 19.24 -8.32
CA GLY A 46 -6.73 18.49 -9.57
C GLY A 46 -5.69 17.37 -9.52
N ILE A 47 -5.37 16.86 -8.33
CA ILE A 47 -4.38 15.79 -8.12
C ILE A 47 -5.13 14.46 -7.88
N ASP A 48 -4.77 13.42 -8.63
CA ASP A 48 -5.27 12.06 -8.43
C ASP A 48 -4.52 11.38 -7.27
N SER A 49 -5.15 11.33 -6.09
CA SER A 49 -4.56 10.66 -4.92
C SER A 49 -4.43 9.14 -5.08
N GLY A 50 -5.20 8.55 -6.00
CA GLY A 50 -5.07 7.17 -6.41
C GLY A 50 -3.75 6.86 -7.10
N GLU A 51 -3.19 7.82 -7.83
CA GLU A 51 -1.88 7.64 -8.46
C GLU A 51 -0.80 7.47 -7.39
N TYR A 52 -0.89 8.26 -6.31
CA TYR A 52 -0.02 8.15 -5.15
C TYR A 52 -0.14 6.78 -4.47
N SER A 53 -1.37 6.35 -4.12
CA SER A 53 -1.58 5.09 -3.41
C SER A 53 -1.14 3.87 -4.22
N ARG A 54 -1.47 3.82 -5.53
CA ARG A 54 -1.01 2.77 -6.44
C ARG A 54 0.50 2.73 -6.57
N GLN A 55 1.15 3.88 -6.69
CA GLN A 55 2.61 3.93 -6.77
C GLN A 55 3.25 3.48 -5.45
N LEU A 56 2.70 3.89 -4.30
CA LEU A 56 3.18 3.47 -2.99
C LEU A 56 3.09 1.94 -2.80
N MET A 57 1.96 1.32 -3.16
CA MET A 57 1.78 -0.14 -3.04
C MET A 57 2.68 -0.92 -4.01
N ASN A 58 2.85 -0.44 -5.25
CA ASN A 58 3.79 -1.05 -6.21
C ASN A 58 5.24 -0.96 -5.70
N ASN A 59 5.63 0.20 -5.16
CA ASN A 59 6.96 0.37 -4.58
C ASN A 59 7.15 -0.47 -3.31
N SER A 60 6.11 -0.68 -2.52
CA SER A 60 6.13 -1.57 -1.35
C SER A 60 6.36 -3.02 -1.78
N LEU A 61 5.67 -3.51 -2.81
CA LEU A 61 5.92 -4.84 -3.36
C LEU A 61 7.36 -4.98 -3.91
N ASN A 62 7.90 -3.93 -4.55
CA ASN A 62 9.27 -3.92 -5.03
C ASN A 62 10.30 -3.95 -3.89
N ALA A 63 10.12 -3.13 -2.85
CA ALA A 63 10.98 -3.13 -1.66
C ALA A 63 10.91 -4.48 -0.94
N LEU A 64 9.69 -5.03 -0.81
CA LEU A 64 9.47 -6.36 -0.27
C LEU A 64 10.23 -7.43 -1.07
N ASN A 65 10.18 -7.42 -2.41
CA ASN A 65 10.91 -8.37 -3.26
C ASN A 65 12.45 -8.23 -3.14
N GLN A 66 12.93 -7.03 -2.85
CA GLN A 66 14.37 -6.74 -2.64
C GLN A 66 14.86 -7.11 -1.23
N GLU A 67 13.95 -7.31 -0.27
CA GLU A 67 14.32 -7.78 1.06
C GLU A 67 14.92 -9.18 0.99
N THR A 68 16.14 -9.32 1.48
CA THR A 68 16.91 -10.58 1.49
C THR A 68 17.06 -11.13 2.91
N ARG A 69 16.67 -10.35 3.91
CA ARG A 69 16.54 -10.83 5.29
C ARG A 69 15.49 -11.93 5.33
N GLY A 70 15.72 -12.93 6.17
CA GLY A 70 14.80 -14.06 6.33
C GLY A 70 13.43 -13.67 6.89
N HIS A 71 13.28 -12.45 7.41
CA HIS A 71 12.04 -11.86 7.89
C HIS A 71 11.78 -10.53 7.17
N VAL A 72 10.50 -10.16 7.11
CA VAL A 72 10.06 -8.89 6.53
C VAL A 72 9.98 -7.84 7.64
N ASP A 73 10.60 -6.69 7.43
CA ASP A 73 10.40 -5.49 8.25
C ASP A 73 9.42 -4.53 7.52
N PRO A 74 8.14 -4.46 7.94
CA PRO A 74 7.14 -3.61 7.31
C PRO A 74 7.49 -2.13 7.35
N THR A 75 8.23 -1.68 8.38
CA THR A 75 8.63 -0.27 8.52
C THR A 75 9.62 0.08 7.43
N MET A 76 10.65 -0.77 7.25
CA MET A 76 11.62 -0.60 6.17
C MET A 76 10.94 -0.62 4.80
N VAL A 77 10.03 -1.57 4.57
CA VAL A 77 9.29 -1.67 3.30
C VAL A 77 8.51 -0.38 3.02
N LEU A 78 7.80 0.15 4.03
CA LEU A 78 7.02 1.38 3.88
C LEU A 78 7.93 2.61 3.65
N GLU A 79 9.03 2.73 4.38
CA GLU A 79 10.00 3.81 4.23
C GLU A 79 10.61 3.82 2.82
N GLU A 80 11.10 2.67 2.35
CA GLU A 80 11.64 2.56 0.99
C GLU A 80 10.60 2.89 -0.06
N ALA A 81 9.37 2.39 0.11
CA ALA A 81 8.28 2.66 -0.79
C ALA A 81 7.97 4.17 -0.86
N TYR A 82 7.88 4.81 0.30
CA TYR A 82 7.67 6.25 0.43
C TYR A 82 8.77 7.05 -0.28
N PHE A 83 10.05 6.72 -0.06
CA PHE A 83 11.16 7.42 -0.72
C PHE A 83 11.17 7.24 -2.24
N LYS A 84 10.68 6.11 -2.75
CA LYS A 84 10.58 5.81 -4.19
C LYS A 84 9.32 6.39 -4.84
N THR A 85 8.29 6.75 -4.06
CA THR A 85 7.06 7.39 -4.55
C THR A 85 7.34 8.86 -4.92
N LYS A 86 6.89 9.26 -6.11
CA LYS A 86 7.07 10.59 -6.73
C LYS A 86 5.77 11.22 -7.23
N SER A 87 4.71 10.42 -7.36
CA SER A 87 3.37 10.92 -7.69
C SER A 87 2.93 11.95 -6.65
N GLN A 88 2.20 12.97 -7.10
CA GLN A 88 1.69 13.99 -6.18
C GLN A 88 0.51 13.43 -5.40
N GLY A 89 0.35 13.87 -4.15
CA GLY A 89 -0.74 13.44 -3.29
C GLY A 89 -0.24 12.95 -1.94
N SER A 90 -1.08 12.17 -1.29
CA SER A 90 -0.78 11.43 -0.07
C SER A 90 -1.80 10.32 0.09
N SER A 91 -1.48 9.34 0.92
CA SER A 91 -2.39 8.28 1.33
C SER A 91 -2.14 7.91 2.79
N THR A 92 -3.08 7.22 3.41
CA THR A 92 -2.77 6.32 4.51
C THR A 92 -1.98 5.11 3.98
N ALA A 93 -1.38 4.32 4.86
CA ALA A 93 -0.76 3.05 4.50
C ALA A 93 -0.70 2.09 5.68
N SER A 94 -0.98 0.83 5.42
CA SER A 94 -0.76 -0.27 6.36
C SER A 94 -0.04 -1.41 5.64
N ILE A 95 1.09 -1.87 6.17
CA ILE A 95 1.83 -3.02 5.67
C ILE A 95 1.92 -4.05 6.79
N ILE A 96 1.54 -5.28 6.47
CA ILE A 96 1.46 -6.40 7.42
C ILE A 96 2.29 -7.56 6.86
N ALA A 97 3.08 -8.18 7.74
CA ALA A 97 3.84 -9.38 7.45
C ALA A 97 3.63 -10.42 8.57
N LEU A 98 3.36 -11.67 8.19
CA LEU A 98 3.34 -12.79 9.12
C LEU A 98 4.72 -13.46 9.10
N ASP A 99 5.41 -13.44 10.24
CA ASP A 99 6.68 -14.13 10.43
C ASP A 99 6.43 -15.53 11.03
N ASP A 100 6.98 -16.54 10.37
CA ASP A 100 6.82 -17.94 10.79
C ASP A 100 7.75 -18.31 11.95
N ASP A 101 8.87 -17.61 12.10
CA ASP A 101 9.91 -17.96 13.08
C ASP A 101 9.49 -17.49 14.49
N ASP A 102 8.91 -16.29 14.60
CA ASP A 102 8.43 -15.73 15.87
C ASP A 102 6.90 -15.84 16.06
N HIS A 103 6.19 -16.35 15.04
CA HIS A 103 4.74 -16.50 15.01
C HIS A 103 3.96 -15.20 15.26
N CYS A 104 4.55 -14.05 14.88
CA CYS A 104 3.98 -12.73 15.11
C CYS A 104 3.57 -12.04 13.80
N LEU A 105 2.59 -11.15 13.93
CA LEU A 105 2.24 -10.18 12.89
C LEU A 105 3.04 -8.91 13.12
N HIS A 106 3.91 -8.59 12.18
CA HIS A 106 4.63 -7.33 12.13
C HIS A 106 3.83 -6.36 11.29
N VAL A 107 3.67 -5.12 11.79
CA VAL A 107 2.81 -4.12 11.15
C VAL A 107 3.48 -2.75 11.16
N ALA A 108 3.44 -2.05 10.04
CA ALA A 108 3.70 -0.62 9.94
C ALA A 108 2.44 0.08 9.44
N ASN A 109 1.95 1.06 10.20
CA ASN A 109 0.71 1.78 9.88
C ASN A 109 0.90 3.29 10.02
N VAL A 110 0.43 4.04 9.02
CA VAL A 110 0.39 5.50 9.00
C VAL A 110 -0.99 5.93 8.49
N GLY A 111 -1.81 6.52 9.36
CA GLY A 111 -3.20 6.86 9.03
C GLY A 111 -4.21 5.98 9.77
N ASP A 112 -5.41 5.84 9.21
CA ASP A 112 -6.63 5.40 9.88
C ASP A 112 -7.48 4.37 9.11
#